data_AF-U6M4C0-F1
#
_entry.id   AF-U6M4C0-F1
#
_cell.length_a   1.000
_cell.length_b   1.000
_cell.length_c   1.000
_cell.angle_alpha   90.00
_cell.angle_beta   90.00
_cell.angle_gamma   90.00
#
_symmetry.space_group_name_H-M   'P 1'
#
loop_
_entity.id
_entity.type
_entity.pdbx_description
1 polymer ?
#
loop_
_entity_poly.entity_id
_entity_poly.type
_entity_poly.pdbx_seq_one_letter_code
_entity_poly.pdbx_strand_id
1 'polypeptide(L)'
;MGACSGCPSSLITLKEGIERALQEVWGDIRVEEETINNNNNNINKEEEEEEEGGEEKETLNKETILNALSSLINPIKDMGGNIYVNQHPNGEIILRYVGPNALTVKYGLQRELQDKLPKTSNLITIETEETELPPELLD
;
A
#
# COMPACT_ATOMS: atom_id res chain seq x y z
N MET A 1 0.11 -0.53 -22.16
CA MET A 1 -0.68 -0.74 -20.92
C MET A 1 -2.13 -0.40 -21.24
N GLY A 2 -3.11 -1.09 -20.64
CA GLY A 2 -4.54 -0.93 -20.96
C GLY A 2 -5.36 -0.63 -19.71
N ALA A 3 -6.51 0.02 -19.85
CA ALA A 3 -7.32 0.51 -18.72
C ALA A 3 -7.65 -0.58 -17.67
N CYS A 4 -7.84 -1.84 -18.10
CA CYS A 4 -8.17 -2.95 -17.21
C CYS A 4 -6.98 -3.43 -16.34
N SER A 5 -5.72 -3.15 -16.70
CA SER A 5 -4.55 -3.66 -15.96
C SER A 5 -4.21 -2.86 -14.69
N GLY A 6 -4.91 -1.74 -14.44
CA GLY A 6 -4.77 -0.93 -13.22
C GLY A 6 -6.00 -0.97 -12.29
N CYS A 7 -7.03 -1.77 -12.60
CA CYS A 7 -8.28 -1.79 -11.86
C CYS A 7 -8.49 -3.15 -11.16
N PRO A 8 -8.40 -3.23 -9.81
CA PRO A 8 -8.46 -4.50 -9.08
C PRO A 8 -9.72 -5.33 -9.36
N SER A 9 -10.88 -4.68 -9.54
CA SER A 9 -12.15 -5.35 -9.87
C SER A 9 -12.19 -6.00 -11.25
N SER A 10 -11.27 -5.64 -12.15
CA SER A 10 -11.17 -6.21 -13.50
C SER A 10 -10.04 -7.22 -13.63
N LEU A 11 -9.05 -7.20 -12.74
CA LEU A 11 -7.84 -8.02 -12.81
C LEU A 11 -8.15 -9.53 -12.76
N ILE A 12 -9.04 -9.95 -11.86
CA ILE A 12 -9.36 -11.38 -11.64
C ILE A 12 -10.00 -11.99 -12.88
N THR A 13 -11.12 -11.43 -13.35
CA THR A 13 -11.83 -11.93 -14.53
C THR A 13 -11.01 -11.82 -15.81
N LEU A 14 -10.13 -10.82 -15.92
CA LEU A 14 -9.18 -10.71 -17.03
C LEU A 14 -8.13 -11.83 -17.00
N LYS A 15 -7.57 -12.14 -15.82
CA LYS A 15 -6.62 -13.25 -15.63
C LYS A 15 -7.27 -14.59 -16.01
N GLU A 16 -8.43 -14.91 -15.43
CA GLU A 16 -9.16 -16.16 -15.72
C GLU A 16 -9.54 -16.29 -17.20
N GLY A 17 -9.90 -15.18 -17.85
CA GLY A 17 -10.20 -15.15 -19.28
C GLY A 17 -8.98 -15.43 -20.17
N ILE A 18 -7.81 -14.88 -19.81
CA ILE A 18 -6.54 -15.14 -20.51
C ILE A 18 -6.09 -16.58 -20.28
N GLU A 19 -6.12 -17.09 -19.04
CA GLU A 19 -5.74 -18.47 -18.72
C GLU A 19 -6.58 -19.49 -19.50
N ARG A 20 -7.91 -19.28 -19.58
CA ARG A 20 -8.80 -20.12 -20.40
C ARG A 20 -8.45 -20.08 -21.89
N ALA A 21 -8.24 -18.88 -22.45
CA ALA A 21 -7.91 -18.74 -23.86
C ALA A 21 -6.55 -19.39 -24.23
N LEU A 22 -5.58 -19.37 -23.31
CA LEU A 22 -4.30 -20.06 -23.50
C LEU A 22 -4.46 -21.58 -23.38
N GLN A 23 -5.24 -22.08 -22.41
CA GLN A 23 -5.52 -23.51 -22.23
C GLN A 23 -6.31 -24.12 -23.41
N GLU A 24 -7.21 -23.35 -24.04
CA GLU A 24 -7.98 -23.80 -25.21
C GLU A 24 -7.10 -23.99 -26.47
N VAL A 25 -6.01 -23.21 -26.61
CA VAL A 25 -5.05 -23.33 -27.72
C VAL A 25 -3.92 -24.32 -27.41
N TRP A 26 -3.49 -24.42 -26.13
CA TRP A 26 -2.39 -25.26 -25.68
C TRP A 26 -2.79 -26.08 -24.44
N GLY A 27 -3.53 -27.17 -24.66
CA GLY A 27 -4.22 -27.97 -23.65
C GLY A 27 -3.38 -28.78 -22.64
N ASP A 28 -2.11 -28.45 -22.42
CA ASP A 28 -1.31 -28.97 -21.29
C ASP A 28 -0.15 -28.02 -20.89
N ILE A 29 -0.40 -26.70 -20.82
CA ILE A 29 0.52 -25.76 -20.16
C ILE A 29 0.15 -25.60 -18.70
N ARG A 30 0.82 -26.35 -17.83
CA ARG A 30 0.89 -26.04 -16.41
C ARG A 30 1.94 -24.96 -16.19
N VAL A 31 1.50 -23.78 -15.74
CA VAL A 31 2.42 -22.76 -15.23
C VAL A 31 2.73 -23.12 -13.78
N GLU A 32 3.72 -23.99 -13.59
CA GLU A 32 4.33 -24.22 -12.28
C GLU A 32 5.33 -23.08 -12.01
N GLU A 33 5.18 -22.41 -10.86
CA GLU A 33 5.90 -21.18 -10.55
C GLU A 33 7.32 -21.49 -10.01
N GLU A 34 8.27 -21.74 -10.91
CA GLU A 34 9.67 -21.91 -10.53
C GLU A 34 10.26 -20.59 -9.98
N THR A 35 10.56 -20.56 -8.69
CA THR A 35 11.22 -19.43 -8.02
C THR A 35 12.65 -19.25 -8.53
N ILE A 36 12.87 -18.30 -9.45
CA ILE A 36 14.20 -17.99 -10.00
C ILE A 36 15.04 -17.21 -8.97
N ASN A 37 15.78 -17.94 -8.13
CA ASN A 37 16.79 -17.40 -7.21
C ASN A 37 18.07 -16.97 -7.96
N ASN A 38 18.08 -15.75 -8.51
CA ASN A 38 19.26 -15.16 -9.15
C ASN A 38 20.10 -14.32 -8.17
N ASN A 39 21.06 -14.96 -7.51
CA ASN A 39 22.08 -14.29 -6.69
C ASN A 39 23.18 -13.62 -7.53
N ASN A 40 23.77 -12.55 -6.94
CA ASN A 40 25.11 -11.96 -7.15
C ASN A 40 25.23 -10.58 -7.85
N ASN A 41 25.52 -9.57 -7.01
CA ASN A 41 26.76 -8.76 -7.01
C ASN A 41 27.30 -8.11 -8.31
N ASN A 42 27.75 -6.85 -8.35
CA ASN A 42 27.56 -5.64 -7.51
C ASN A 42 28.00 -4.42 -8.40
N ILE A 43 28.50 -3.23 -8.03
CA ILE A 43 29.02 -2.55 -6.81
C ILE A 43 28.90 -1.01 -7.00
N ASN A 44 28.96 -0.25 -5.89
CA ASN A 44 29.29 1.20 -5.79
C ASN A 44 28.25 2.23 -6.32
N LYS A 45 28.04 3.40 -5.69
CA LYS A 45 28.29 3.93 -4.33
C LYS A 45 27.42 5.24 -4.26
N GLU A 46 26.79 5.65 -3.15
CA GLU A 46 27.37 6.33 -1.96
C GLU A 46 26.37 6.40 -0.79
N GLU A 47 26.88 6.07 0.41
CA GLU A 47 26.47 6.52 1.75
C GLU A 47 24.98 6.30 2.15
N GLU A 48 24.63 5.13 2.70
CA GLU A 48 24.70 4.71 4.14
C GLU A 48 23.39 5.05 4.89
N GLU A 49 22.76 4.16 5.69
CA GLU A 49 23.25 2.96 6.40
C GLU A 49 22.54 1.64 5.96
N GLU A 50 23.19 0.48 6.19
CA GLU A 50 22.65 -0.89 5.96
C GLU A 50 22.04 -1.46 7.27
N GLU A 51 21.03 -2.35 7.23
CA GLU A 51 21.10 -3.82 7.43
C GLU A 51 19.64 -4.29 7.71
N GLU A 52 19.17 -5.53 7.51
CA GLU A 52 19.70 -6.74 6.83
C GLU A 52 18.48 -7.59 6.36
N GLY A 53 18.68 -8.53 5.44
CA GLY A 53 17.62 -9.44 5.00
C GLY A 53 17.33 -10.57 6.02
N GLY A 54 16.28 -10.43 6.82
CA GLY A 54 15.86 -11.45 7.81
C GLY A 54 14.35 -11.69 7.83
N GLU A 55 13.94 -12.93 8.12
CA GLU A 55 12.54 -13.40 8.07
C GLU A 55 11.54 -12.39 8.68
N GLU A 56 10.65 -11.86 7.85
CA GLU A 56 9.85 -10.66 8.12
C GLU A 56 8.86 -10.82 9.29
N LYS A 57 9.37 -10.59 10.49
CA LYS A 57 8.57 -10.14 11.63
C LYS A 57 8.15 -8.70 11.31
N GLU A 58 6.89 -8.52 10.89
CA GLU A 58 6.26 -7.20 10.70
C GLU A 58 6.27 -6.40 12.01
N THR A 59 7.41 -5.77 12.32
CA THR A 59 7.58 -4.89 13.47
C THR A 59 6.87 -3.58 13.17
N LEU A 60 5.68 -3.41 13.72
CA LEU A 60 4.86 -2.23 13.46
C LEU A 60 5.59 -0.96 13.93
N ASN A 61 6.12 -0.22 12.96
CA ASN A 61 6.85 1.03 13.17
C ASN A 61 6.27 2.13 12.26
N LYS A 62 6.68 3.39 12.51
CA LYS A 62 6.25 4.55 11.73
C LYS A 62 6.54 4.43 10.23
N GLU A 63 7.66 3.85 9.84
CA GLU A 63 8.11 3.76 8.44
C GLU A 63 7.29 2.73 7.66
N THR A 64 7.07 1.54 8.22
CA THR A 64 6.18 0.50 7.66
C THR A 64 4.79 1.05 7.34
N ILE A 65 4.25 1.92 8.20
CA ILE A 65 2.95 2.58 7.98
C ILE A 65 3.02 3.62 6.85
N LEU A 66 4.09 4.42 6.77
CA LEU A 66 4.27 5.40 5.68
C LEU A 66 4.50 4.69 4.33
N ASN A 67 5.27 3.61 4.31
CA ASN A 67 5.50 2.78 3.13
C ASN A 67 4.20 2.09 2.69
N ALA A 68 3.39 1.59 3.63
CA ALA A 68 2.06 1.05 3.33
C ALA A 68 1.12 2.12 2.73
N LEU A 69 1.10 3.34 3.28
CA LEU A 69 0.24 4.43 2.83
C LEU A 69 0.80 5.25 1.65
N SER A 70 1.98 4.92 1.13
CA SER A 70 2.71 5.68 0.09
C SER A 70 1.88 6.03 -1.15
N SER A 71 1.01 5.11 -1.59
CA SER A 71 0.03 5.27 -2.67
C SER A 71 -1.00 6.37 -2.44
N LEU A 72 -1.31 6.68 -1.18
CA LEU A 72 -2.37 7.62 -0.77
C LEU A 72 -1.85 8.99 -0.36
N ILE A 73 -0.57 9.14 -0.02
CA ILE A 73 0.01 10.40 0.49
C ILE A 73 -0.23 11.57 -0.48
N ASN A 74 0.10 11.40 -1.77
CA ASN A 74 -0.07 12.45 -2.77
C ASN A 74 -1.56 12.76 -3.04
N PRO A 75 -2.45 11.77 -3.37
CA PRO A 75 -3.88 12.03 -3.53
C PRO A 75 -4.53 12.74 -2.33
N ILE A 76 -4.15 12.39 -1.10
CA ILE A 76 -4.66 13.05 0.12
C ILE A 76 -4.21 14.51 0.20
N LYS A 77 -2.95 14.79 -0.14
CA LYS A 77 -2.41 16.16 -0.20
C LYS A 77 -3.06 16.99 -1.30
N ASP A 78 -3.28 16.40 -2.47
CA ASP A 78 -3.93 17.05 -3.61
C ASP A 78 -5.42 17.37 -3.32
N MET A 79 -6.06 16.58 -2.46
CA MET A 79 -7.39 16.87 -1.88
C MET A 79 -7.36 17.92 -0.74
N GLY A 80 -6.21 18.51 -0.41
CA GLY A 80 -6.08 19.49 0.68
C GLY A 80 -6.02 18.89 2.09
N GLY A 81 -5.86 17.56 2.23
CA GLY A 81 -5.67 16.88 3.51
C GLY A 81 -4.20 16.60 3.84
N ASN A 82 -3.92 16.20 5.09
CA ASN A 82 -2.59 15.79 5.53
C ASN A 82 -2.64 14.61 6.52
N ILE A 83 -1.53 13.86 6.60
CA ILE A 83 -1.37 12.70 7.47
C ILE A 83 -0.23 12.93 8.48
N TYR A 84 -0.46 12.52 9.73
CA TYR A 84 0.54 12.48 10.79
C TYR A 84 0.60 11.07 11.39
N VAL A 85 1.81 10.54 11.61
CA VAL A 85 2.05 9.22 12.24
C VAL A 85 2.85 9.42 13.52
N ASN A 86 2.20 9.17 14.66
CA ASN A 86 2.75 9.30 16.00
C ASN A 86 2.88 7.91 16.65
N GLN A 87 4.11 7.50 16.96
CA GLN A 87 4.38 6.26 17.69
C GLN A 87 4.70 6.58 19.15
N HIS A 88 3.93 6.02 20.08
CA HIS A 88 4.06 6.29 21.51
C HIS A 88 4.96 5.25 22.21
N PRO A 89 5.62 5.58 23.34
CA PRO A 89 6.52 4.66 24.05
C PRO A 89 5.86 3.41 24.64
N ASN A 90 4.53 3.34 24.68
CA ASN A 90 3.75 2.16 25.05
C ASN A 90 3.59 1.15 23.89
N GLY A 91 4.06 1.47 22.67
CA GLY A 91 3.88 0.68 21.46
C GLY A 91 2.62 1.01 20.65
N GLU A 92 1.79 1.94 21.13
CA GLU A 92 0.60 2.42 20.42
C GLU A 92 1.01 3.33 19.25
N ILE A 93 0.33 3.23 18.11
CA ILE A 93 0.53 4.13 16.98
C ILE A 93 -0.78 4.80 16.60
N ILE A 94 -0.75 6.13 16.55
CA ILE A 94 -1.86 6.98 16.15
C ILE A 94 -1.56 7.51 14.74
N LEU A 95 -2.44 7.15 13.80
CA LEU A 95 -2.51 7.72 12.46
C LEU A 95 -3.58 8.82 12.48
N ARG A 96 -3.18 10.09 12.42
CA ARG A 96 -4.12 11.22 12.38
C ARG A 96 -4.21 11.78 10.96
N TYR A 97 -5.43 11.80 10.42
CA TYR A 97 -5.79 12.58 9.24
C TYR A 97 -6.38 13.93 9.64
N VAL A 98 -6.07 14.98 8.90
CA VAL A 98 -6.72 16.29 8.97
C VAL A 98 -7.04 16.74 7.54
N GLY A 99 -8.30 17.01 7.22
CA GLY A 99 -8.70 17.37 5.86
C GLY A 99 -10.19 17.16 5.56
N PRO A 100 -10.62 17.37 4.31
CA PRO A 100 -12.00 17.19 3.87
C PRO A 100 -12.38 15.74 3.61
N ASN A 101 -13.65 15.39 3.78
CA ASN A 101 -14.21 14.04 3.66
C ASN A 101 -13.55 13.05 4.64
N ALA A 102 -13.26 13.50 5.86
CA ALA A 102 -12.44 12.79 6.83
C ALA A 102 -13.00 11.40 7.21
N LEU A 103 -14.33 11.24 7.22
CA LEU A 103 -14.98 9.92 7.41
C LEU A 103 -14.69 8.96 6.25
N THR A 104 -14.76 9.43 5.00
CA THR A 104 -14.46 8.62 3.80
C THR A 104 -12.99 8.25 3.77
N VAL A 105 -12.10 9.20 4.08
CA VAL A 105 -10.65 8.97 4.15
C VAL A 105 -10.31 8.00 5.28
N LYS A 106 -11.00 8.05 6.43
CA LYS A 106 -10.85 7.06 7.52
C LYS A 106 -11.02 5.63 7.03
N TYR A 107 -12.10 5.35 6.29
CA TYR A 107 -12.35 4.02 5.74
C TYR A 107 -11.33 3.61 4.67
N GLY A 108 -10.88 4.56 3.84
CA GLY A 108 -9.80 4.33 2.88
C GLY A 108 -8.48 3.94 3.56
N LEU A 109 -8.04 4.72 4.54
CA LEU A 109 -6.83 4.45 5.33
C LEU A 109 -6.92 3.13 6.09
N GLN A 110 -8.06 2.85 6.75
CA GLN A 110 -8.28 1.58 7.45
C GLN A 110 -8.15 0.39 6.50
N ARG A 111 -8.72 0.50 5.30
CA ARG A 111 -8.64 -0.57 4.30
C ARG A 111 -7.24 -0.74 3.73
N GLU A 112 -6.56 0.34 3.34
CA GLU A 112 -5.19 0.26 2.80
C GLU A 112 -4.23 -0.39 3.81
N LEU A 113 -4.39 -0.08 5.10
CA LEU A 113 -3.66 -0.73 6.19
C LEU A 113 -4.08 -2.19 6.41
N GLN A 114 -5.35 -2.54 6.26
CA GLN A 114 -5.79 -3.93 6.36
C GLN A 114 -5.29 -4.79 5.20
N ASP A 115 -5.32 -4.24 3.97
CA ASP A 115 -4.91 -4.92 2.74
C ASP A 115 -3.37 -5.10 2.68
N LYS A 116 -2.58 -4.21 3.29
CA LYS A 116 -1.10 -4.26 3.31
C LYS A 116 -0.44 -4.74 4.61
N LEU A 117 -1.07 -4.51 5.77
CA LEU A 117 -0.56 -4.87 7.10
C LEU A 117 -1.60 -5.73 7.86
N PRO A 118 -2.01 -6.90 7.32
CA PRO A 118 -3.14 -7.66 7.83
C PRO A 118 -2.93 -8.21 9.25
N LYS A 119 -1.68 -8.40 9.68
CA LYS A 119 -1.36 -8.92 11.02
C LYS A 119 -1.37 -7.83 12.11
N THR A 120 -1.11 -6.57 11.75
CA THR A 120 -0.79 -5.49 12.71
C THR A 120 -1.68 -4.25 12.59
N SER A 121 -2.46 -4.10 11.52
CA SER A 121 -3.42 -3.00 11.32
C SER A 121 -4.37 -2.74 12.48
N ASN A 122 -4.80 -3.79 13.19
CA ASN A 122 -5.66 -3.68 14.39
C ASN A 122 -4.99 -3.00 15.60
N LEU A 123 -3.68 -2.70 15.53
CA LEU A 123 -2.91 -1.99 16.56
C LEU A 123 -2.74 -0.49 16.22
N ILE A 124 -3.28 -0.02 15.09
CA ILE A 124 -3.19 1.36 14.63
C ILE A 124 -4.49 2.10 14.95
N THR A 125 -4.43 3.09 15.83
CA THR A 125 -5.55 3.98 16.13
C THR A 125 -5.66 5.03 15.03
N ILE A 126 -6.78 5.08 14.30
CA ILE A 126 -7.00 6.08 13.24
C ILE A 126 -7.87 7.23 13.75
N GLU A 127 -7.25 8.38 13.97
CA GLU A 127 -7.91 9.64 14.30
C GLU A 127 -8.15 10.49 13.04
N THR A 128 -9.25 11.26 13.03
CA THR A 128 -9.65 12.04 11.85
C THR A 128 -10.31 13.35 12.25
N GLU A 129 -9.84 14.45 11.68
CA GLU A 129 -10.37 15.80 11.86
C GLU A 129 -10.89 16.33 10.51
N GLU A 130 -12.17 16.69 10.47
CA GLU A 130 -12.82 17.24 9.28
C GLU A 130 -12.53 18.74 9.16
N THR A 131 -12.03 19.17 8.01
CA THR A 131 -11.86 20.59 7.67
C THR A 131 -12.47 20.87 6.30
N GLU A 132 -13.09 22.04 6.13
CA GLU A 132 -13.57 22.47 4.81
C GLU A 132 -12.41 22.53 3.79
N LEU A 133 -12.71 22.33 2.50
CA LEU A 133 -11.67 22.50 1.47
C LEU A 133 -11.11 23.93 1.52
N PRO A 134 -9.79 24.11 1.35
CA PRO A 134 -9.22 25.42 1.10
C PRO A 134 -9.97 26.12 -0.06
N PRO A 135 -10.28 27.42 0.03
CA PRO A 135 -10.97 28.14 -1.05
C PRO A 135 -10.14 28.23 -2.35
N GLU A 136 -8.87 27.82 -2.29
CA GLU A 136 -7.95 27.65 -3.40
C GLU A 136 -8.22 26.37 -4.23
N LEU A 137 -9.06 25.46 -3.71
CA LEU A 137 -9.45 24.18 -4.31
C LEU A 137 -10.97 24.10 -4.57
N LEU A 138 -11.64 25.25 -4.66
CA LEU A 138 -13.07 25.37 -4.96
C LEU A 138 -13.27 26.11 -6.31
N ASP A 139 -13.21 25.35 -7.41
CA ASP A 139 -13.56 25.78 -8.78
C ASP A 139 -15.08 25.91 -9.00
#